data_AF-A0A2S6V493-F1
#
_entry.id   AF-A0A2S6V493-F1
#
_cell.length_a   1.000
_cell.length_b   1.000
_cell.length_c   1.000
_cell.angle_alpha   90.00
_cell.angle_beta   90.00
_cell.angle_gamma   90.00
#
_symmetry.space_group_name_H-M   'P 1'
#
loop_
_entity.id
_entity.type
_entity.pdbx_description
1 polymer ?
#
loop_
_entity_poly.entity_id
_entity_poly.type
_entity_poly.pdbx_seq_one_letter_code
_entity_poly.pdbx_strand_id
1 'polypeptide(L)'
;MATTERKPLLLDFEKPLIELESRIDQIRELAAENGVDVSEDIRQLETRAMQLRQEIFSSLSPAQKLQLARHPRRPSTLDYIQAISDEWMELHGDRRGTDDPALVGGVAKFAGRAVVMLGHQKGRDTKDNIARNFGMASPGGYRKAIRLMDHANRFGMPILTFIDTPGALPTAEAEYKGAGEAIAYNLREMFRFEVPIICTVIGEGGSGGALGIGVGDRLLMFEHSVYTVATPEACAAILWKDAAKASQAAVALKITASDLKNLGILDQILPEPNGGAHSDPLGAATILKQALIENLEALSPMSGQERRKMRYQKFRRLGVFTDKS
;
A
#
# COMPACT_ATOMS: atom_id res chain seq x y z
N MET A 1 8.42 -22.28 21.95
CA MET A 1 7.24 -21.90 21.16
C MET A 1 6.32 -21.10 22.07
N ALA A 2 6.43 -19.77 22.01
CA ALA A 2 5.50 -18.89 22.72
C ALA A 2 4.52 -18.37 21.67
N THR A 3 3.31 -18.93 21.64
CA THR A 3 2.17 -18.34 20.95
C THR A 3 1.82 -17.05 21.66
N THR A 4 2.48 -15.95 21.30
CA THR A 4 1.96 -14.62 21.62
C THR A 4 0.74 -14.38 20.75
N GLU A 5 -0.41 -14.94 21.16
CA GLU A 5 -1.71 -14.44 20.73
C GLU A 5 -1.86 -13.03 21.29
N ARG A 6 -1.27 -12.05 20.59
CA ARG A 6 -1.54 -10.64 20.83
C ARG A 6 -3.02 -10.43 20.49
N LYS A 7 -3.78 -9.91 21.47
CA LYS A 7 -5.20 -9.53 21.32
C LYS A 7 -5.46 -8.92 19.94
N PRO A 8 -6.51 -9.35 19.22
CA PRO A 8 -6.87 -8.75 17.95
C PRO A 8 -7.06 -7.24 18.15
N LEU A 9 -6.37 -6.45 17.33
CA LEU A 9 -6.51 -5.00 17.37
C LEU A 9 -7.86 -4.70 16.73
N LEU A 10 -8.82 -4.30 17.56
CA LEU A 10 -10.21 -4.27 17.18
C LEU A 10 -10.56 -2.87 16.65
N LEU A 11 -10.99 -2.78 15.39
CA LEU A 11 -11.56 -1.56 14.84
C LEU A 11 -13.02 -1.44 15.29
N ASP A 12 -13.46 -0.22 15.62
CA ASP A 12 -14.79 0.00 16.21
C ASP A 12 -15.94 -0.54 15.33
N PHE A 13 -15.78 -0.47 14.01
CA PHE A 13 -16.78 -0.95 13.07
C PHE A 13 -16.80 -2.47 12.90
N GLU A 14 -15.79 -3.18 13.41
CA GLU A 14 -15.72 -4.65 13.40
C GLU A 14 -16.31 -5.27 14.68
N LYS A 15 -16.64 -4.47 15.71
CA LYS A 15 -17.23 -4.96 16.98
C LYS A 15 -18.38 -5.95 16.79
N PRO A 16 -19.41 -5.63 15.97
CA PRO A 16 -20.56 -6.53 15.83
C PRO A 16 -20.18 -7.90 15.24
N LEU A 17 -19.17 -7.91 14.35
CA LEU A 17 -18.67 -9.13 13.73
C LEU A 17 -17.86 -9.96 14.72
N ILE A 18 -16.95 -9.33 15.45
CA ILE A 18 -16.08 -10.01 16.42
C ILE A 18 -16.90 -10.57 17.60
N GLU A 19 -17.92 -9.85 18.06
CA GLU A 19 -18.86 -10.35 19.08
C GLU A 19 -19.62 -11.59 18.59
N LEU A 20 -20.03 -11.61 17.32
CA LEU A 20 -20.69 -12.76 16.71
C LEU A 20 -19.75 -13.96 16.57
N GLU A 21 -18.52 -13.73 16.10
CA GLU A 21 -17.48 -14.77 15.99
C GLU A 21 -17.10 -15.36 17.35
N SER A 22 -16.90 -14.51 18.36
CA SER A 22 -16.64 -14.96 19.72
C SER A 22 -17.78 -15.80 20.28
N ARG A 23 -19.03 -15.48 19.92
CA ARG A 23 -20.20 -16.26 20.34
C ARG A 23 -20.26 -17.62 19.64
N ILE A 24 -19.88 -17.69 18.36
CA ILE A 24 -19.75 -18.95 17.61
C ILE A 24 -18.71 -19.85 18.27
N ASP A 25 -17.55 -19.30 18.62
CA ASP A 25 -16.47 -20.07 19.25
C ASP A 25 -16.86 -20.56 20.65
N GLN A 26 -17.53 -19.74 21.46
CA GLN A 26 -18.07 -20.17 22.76
C GLN A 26 -19.10 -21.32 22.62
N ILE A 27 -19.98 -21.25 21.61
CA ILE A 27 -20.95 -22.32 21.34
C ILE A 27 -20.23 -23.61 20.93
N ARG A 28 -19.19 -23.52 20.10
CA ARG A 28 -18.36 -24.66 19.71
C ARG A 28 -17.69 -25.32 20.90
N GLU A 29 -17.07 -24.53 21.78
CA GLU A 29 -16.41 -25.02 22.99
C GLU A 29 -17.41 -25.73 23.92
N LEU A 30 -18.54 -25.08 24.23
CA LEU A 30 -19.58 -25.66 25.10
C LEU A 30 -20.20 -26.92 24.51
N ALA A 31 -20.40 -26.99 23.20
CA ALA A 31 -20.93 -28.17 22.54
C ALA A 31 -19.96 -29.35 22.58
N ALA A 32 -18.66 -29.08 22.41
CA ALA A 32 -17.61 -30.08 22.53
C ALA A 32 -17.49 -30.62 23.97
N GLU A 33 -17.63 -29.75 24.98
CA GLU A 33 -17.62 -30.14 26.40
C GLU A 33 -18.83 -30.97 26.81
N ASN A 34 -20.02 -30.61 26.32
CA ASN A 34 -21.28 -31.25 26.73
C ASN A 34 -21.74 -32.39 25.80
N GLY A 35 -21.00 -32.66 24.71
CA GLY A 35 -21.34 -33.71 23.74
C GLY A 35 -22.65 -33.46 22.99
N VAL A 36 -23.03 -32.19 22.78
CA VAL A 36 -24.27 -31.79 22.12
C VAL A 36 -23.99 -31.44 20.65
N ASP A 37 -24.83 -31.93 19.73
CA ASP A 37 -24.74 -31.52 18.33
C ASP A 37 -25.42 -30.16 18.12
N VAL A 38 -24.60 -29.15 17.83
CA VAL A 38 -25.03 -27.78 17.47
C VAL A 38 -24.55 -27.41 16.06
N SER A 39 -24.21 -28.39 15.23
CA SER A 39 -23.58 -28.16 13.93
C SER A 39 -24.44 -27.28 13.01
N GLU A 40 -25.77 -27.43 13.08
CA GLU A 40 -26.69 -26.63 12.26
C GLU A 40 -26.76 -25.17 12.73
N ASP A 41 -26.83 -24.93 14.04
CA ASP A 41 -26.84 -23.59 14.61
C ASP A 41 -25.52 -22.86 14.33
N ILE A 42 -24.39 -23.55 14.42
CA ILE A 42 -23.07 -23.02 14.04
C ILE A 42 -23.07 -22.62 12.57
N ARG A 43 -23.52 -23.48 11.66
CA ARG A 43 -23.57 -23.16 10.21
C ARG A 43 -24.41 -21.92 9.91
N GLN A 44 -25.55 -21.76 10.60
CA GLN A 44 -26.39 -20.57 10.45
C GLN A 44 -25.69 -19.31 10.97
N LEU A 45 -25.03 -19.38 12.12
CA LEU A 45 -24.29 -18.26 12.69
C LEU A 45 -23.08 -17.87 11.84
N GLU A 46 -22.34 -18.85 11.30
CA GLU A 46 -21.22 -18.63 10.37
C GLU A 46 -21.69 -17.94 9.09
N THR A 47 -22.83 -18.38 8.53
CA THR A 47 -23.44 -17.74 7.35
C THR A 47 -23.80 -16.29 7.65
N ARG A 48 -24.39 -16.03 8.82
CA ARG A 48 -24.72 -14.68 9.28
C ARG A 48 -23.47 -13.82 9.50
N ALA A 49 -22.40 -14.38 10.06
CA ALA A 49 -21.13 -13.70 10.23
C ALA A 49 -20.50 -13.32 8.88
N MET A 50 -20.58 -14.21 7.89
CA MET A 50 -20.11 -13.94 6.53
C MET A 50 -20.90 -12.80 5.87
N GLN A 51 -22.23 -12.80 5.99
CA GLN A 51 -23.09 -11.73 5.47
C GLN A 51 -22.79 -10.39 6.16
N LEU A 52 -22.72 -10.38 7.48
CA LEU A 52 -22.41 -9.18 8.26
C LEU A 52 -21.03 -8.61 7.89
N ARG A 53 -20.02 -9.48 7.71
CA ARG A 53 -18.70 -9.07 7.24
C ARG A 53 -18.78 -8.40 5.86
N GLN A 54 -19.52 -8.99 4.92
CA GLN A 54 -19.70 -8.40 3.59
C GLN A 54 -20.41 -7.04 3.64
N GLU A 55 -21.45 -6.89 4.47
CA GLU A 55 -22.17 -5.63 4.66
C GLU A 55 -21.28 -4.53 5.23
N ILE A 56 -20.50 -4.84 6.28
CA ILE A 56 -19.56 -3.90 6.89
C ILE A 56 -18.51 -3.44 5.87
N PHE A 57 -17.85 -4.38 5.18
CA PHE A 57 -16.72 -4.05 4.31
C PHE A 57 -17.13 -3.42 2.97
N SER A 58 -18.36 -3.65 2.50
CA SER A 58 -18.90 -3.01 1.28
C SER A 58 -19.34 -1.56 1.48
N SER A 59 -19.57 -1.13 2.73
CA SER A 59 -20.13 0.19 3.07
C SER A 59 -19.16 1.09 3.85
N LEU A 60 -17.85 0.77 3.83
CA LEU A 60 -16.85 1.51 4.58
C LEU A 60 -16.70 2.96 4.11
N SER A 61 -16.78 3.87 5.08
CA SER A 61 -16.44 5.28 4.90
C SER A 61 -14.94 5.48 4.59
N PRO A 62 -14.54 6.62 3.99
CA PRO A 62 -13.13 6.94 3.76
C PRO A 62 -12.26 6.89 5.03
N ALA A 63 -12.80 7.28 6.18
CA ALA A 63 -12.08 7.23 7.45
C ALA A 63 -11.87 5.77 7.92
N GLN A 64 -12.86 4.89 7.75
CA GLN A 64 -12.70 3.47 8.07
C GLN A 64 -11.73 2.77 7.12
N LYS A 65 -11.74 3.12 5.82
CA LYS A 65 -10.71 2.66 4.88
C LYS A 65 -9.31 3.14 5.29
N LEU A 66 -9.15 4.38 5.74
CA LEU A 66 -7.88 4.85 6.31
C LEU A 66 -7.43 4.04 7.53
N GLN A 67 -8.36 3.64 8.41
CA GLN A 67 -8.06 2.75 9.54
C GLN A 67 -7.56 1.38 9.07
N LEU A 68 -8.17 0.82 8.01
CA LEU A 68 -7.70 -0.43 7.38
C LEU A 68 -6.34 -0.28 6.70
N ALA A 69 -6.09 0.82 6.00
CA ALA A 69 -4.79 1.13 5.40
C ALA A 69 -3.67 1.24 6.45
N ARG A 70 -4.03 1.69 7.65
CA ARG A 70 -3.14 1.80 8.83
C ARG A 70 -3.14 0.56 9.72
N HIS A 71 -3.87 -0.50 9.34
CA HIS A 71 -4.02 -1.65 10.20
C HIS A 71 -2.65 -2.29 10.51
N PRO A 72 -2.30 -2.55 11.78
CA PRO A 72 -0.95 -3.03 12.14
C PRO A 72 -0.58 -4.40 11.55
N ARG A 73 -1.58 -5.20 11.17
CA ARG A 73 -1.37 -6.49 10.49
C ARG A 73 -1.54 -6.41 8.97
N ARG A 74 -1.71 -5.22 8.40
CA ARG A 74 -1.75 -5.06 6.94
C ARG A 74 -0.41 -5.53 6.36
N PRO A 75 -0.41 -6.40 5.33
CA PRO A 75 0.84 -6.91 4.77
C PRO A 75 1.72 -5.78 4.25
N SER A 76 3.01 -5.84 4.60
CA SER A 76 4.02 -4.86 4.23
C SER A 76 4.71 -5.23 2.91
N THR A 77 5.59 -4.36 2.40
CA THR A 77 6.33 -4.61 1.15
C THR A 77 7.02 -5.98 1.12
N LEU A 78 7.77 -6.33 2.18
CA LEU A 78 8.47 -7.61 2.24
C LEU A 78 7.53 -8.82 2.32
N ASP A 79 6.33 -8.67 2.89
CA ASP A 79 5.32 -9.74 2.90
C ASP A 79 4.89 -10.10 1.48
N TYR A 80 4.58 -9.07 0.68
CA TYR A 80 4.22 -9.27 -0.72
C TYR A 80 5.38 -9.80 -1.54
N ILE A 81 6.58 -9.22 -1.43
CA ILE A 81 7.76 -9.68 -2.19
C ILE A 81 8.02 -11.17 -1.93
N GLN A 82 8.04 -11.58 -0.66
CA GLN A 82 8.28 -12.99 -0.29
C GLN A 82 7.16 -13.92 -0.78
N ALA A 83 5.91 -13.46 -0.80
CA ALA A 83 4.78 -14.28 -1.24
C ALA A 83 4.70 -14.42 -2.77
N ILE A 84 5.10 -13.40 -3.54
CA ILE A 84 4.87 -13.37 -4.99
C ILE A 84 6.09 -13.72 -5.84
N SER A 85 7.30 -13.56 -5.31
CA SER A 85 8.56 -13.84 -6.02
C SER A 85 9.04 -15.29 -5.81
N ASP A 86 9.72 -15.82 -6.82
CA ASP A 86 10.31 -17.16 -6.79
C ASP A 86 11.71 -17.12 -6.15
N GLU A 87 12.45 -16.03 -6.39
CA GLU A 87 13.79 -15.77 -5.86
C GLU A 87 13.88 -14.28 -5.49
N TRP A 88 14.51 -13.95 -4.36
CA TRP A 88 14.66 -12.58 -3.87
C TRP A 88 16.06 -12.32 -3.33
N MET A 89 16.66 -11.21 -3.75
CA MET A 89 17.92 -10.69 -3.22
C MET A 89 17.78 -9.20 -2.92
N GLU A 90 17.72 -8.87 -1.63
CA GLU A 90 17.71 -7.48 -1.17
C GLU A 90 19.06 -6.79 -1.42
N LEU A 91 19.01 -5.52 -1.85
CA LEU A 91 20.18 -4.71 -2.17
C LEU A 91 20.19 -3.41 -1.36
N HIS A 92 21.23 -3.26 -0.55
CA HIS A 92 21.35 -2.19 0.43
C HIS A 92 22.10 -0.95 -0.09
N GLY A 93 21.85 0.18 0.58
CA GLY A 93 22.64 1.41 0.49
C GLY A 93 22.33 2.31 -0.70
N ASP A 94 22.60 3.61 -0.54
CA ASP A 94 22.46 4.66 -1.56
C ASP A 94 23.78 5.03 -2.26
N ARG A 95 24.90 4.41 -1.84
CA ARG A 95 26.28 4.75 -2.24
C ARG A 95 26.73 6.18 -1.85
N ARG A 96 26.02 6.80 -0.90
CA ARG A 96 26.30 8.12 -0.32
C ARG A 96 26.33 8.08 1.22
N GLY A 97 26.44 6.88 1.80
CA GLY A 97 26.64 6.67 3.23
C GLY A 97 25.37 6.33 4.01
N THR A 98 24.24 6.09 3.36
CA THR A 98 22.98 5.71 4.04
C THR A 98 22.40 4.42 3.46
N ASP A 99 21.95 3.51 4.33
CA ASP A 99 21.02 2.44 3.98
C ASP A 99 19.74 2.63 4.80
N ASP A 100 18.71 3.17 4.17
CA ASP A 100 17.48 3.54 4.87
C ASP A 100 16.56 2.32 5.09
N PRO A 101 16.26 1.93 6.34
CA PRO A 101 15.43 0.77 6.63
C PRO A 101 13.94 0.97 6.31
N ALA A 102 13.50 2.22 6.12
CA ALA A 102 12.12 2.55 5.76
C ALA A 102 11.80 2.31 4.27
N LEU A 103 12.83 2.10 3.44
CA LEU A 103 12.67 1.79 2.03
C LEU A 103 13.52 0.57 1.65
N VAL A 104 12.88 -0.55 1.33
CA VAL A 104 13.57 -1.80 0.95
C VAL A 104 13.56 -1.97 -0.57
N GLY A 105 14.49 -2.74 -1.10
CA GLY A 105 14.49 -3.04 -2.54
C GLY A 105 15.61 -3.96 -2.98
N GLY A 106 15.43 -4.58 -4.14
CA GLY A 106 16.30 -5.66 -4.59
C GLY A 106 15.89 -6.23 -5.94
N VAL A 107 16.61 -7.27 -6.35
CA VAL A 107 16.32 -8.03 -7.57
C VAL A 107 15.52 -9.26 -7.19
N ALA A 108 14.49 -9.57 -7.98
CA ALA A 108 13.66 -10.73 -7.80
C ALA A 108 13.46 -11.48 -9.11
N LYS A 109 13.16 -12.77 -9.01
CA LYS A 109 12.54 -13.53 -10.09
C LYS A 109 11.04 -13.56 -9.87
N PHE A 110 10.29 -13.06 -10.86
CA PHE A 110 8.84 -12.91 -10.78
C PHE A 110 8.22 -13.43 -12.07
N ALA A 111 7.41 -14.49 -11.99
CA ALA A 111 6.75 -15.08 -13.17
C ALA A 111 7.76 -15.39 -14.30
N GLY A 112 8.90 -15.98 -13.94
CA GLY A 112 9.95 -16.38 -14.89
C GLY A 112 10.84 -15.25 -15.43
N ARG A 113 10.64 -13.99 -15.01
CA ARG A 113 11.44 -12.83 -15.45
C ARG A 113 12.15 -12.13 -14.29
N ALA A 114 13.34 -11.58 -14.55
CA ALA A 114 14.06 -10.76 -13.60
C ALA A 114 13.41 -9.37 -13.50
N VAL A 115 13.12 -8.92 -12.27
CA VAL A 115 12.52 -7.63 -11.98
C VAL A 115 13.25 -6.95 -10.82
N VAL A 116 13.15 -5.63 -10.72
CA VAL A 116 13.51 -4.90 -9.50
C VAL A 116 12.23 -4.58 -8.75
N MET A 117 12.16 -5.04 -7.49
CA MET A 117 11.08 -4.71 -6.57
C MET A 117 11.61 -3.80 -5.47
N LEU A 118 10.87 -2.75 -5.13
CA LEU A 118 11.22 -1.85 -4.03
C LEU A 118 9.98 -1.20 -3.43
N GLY A 119 10.05 -0.74 -2.20
CA GLY A 119 8.90 -0.10 -1.57
C GLY A 119 9.15 0.37 -0.15
N HIS A 120 8.15 1.03 0.40
CA HIS A 120 8.16 1.47 1.79
C HIS A 120 7.99 0.27 2.70
N GLN A 121 8.76 0.20 3.78
CA GLN A 121 8.69 -0.90 4.72
C GLN A 121 8.31 -0.38 6.10
N LYS A 122 7.04 -0.56 6.48
CA LYS A 122 6.58 -0.41 7.86
C LYS A 122 7.05 -1.59 8.72
N GLY A 123 7.08 -1.40 10.04
CA GLY A 123 7.44 -2.46 10.97
C GLY A 123 6.22 -3.25 11.46
N ARG A 124 6.42 -4.50 11.88
CA ARG A 124 5.34 -5.38 12.37
C ARG A 124 4.96 -5.16 13.83
N ASP A 125 5.86 -4.57 14.60
CA ASP A 125 5.63 -4.21 16.00
C ASP A 125 6.24 -2.84 16.32
N THR A 126 6.08 -2.39 17.56
CA THR A 126 6.57 -1.07 17.97
C THR A 126 8.08 -0.91 17.77
N LYS A 127 8.87 -1.94 18.06
CA LYS A 127 10.33 -1.88 17.96
C LYS A 127 10.76 -1.82 16.50
N ASP A 128 10.16 -2.66 15.66
CA ASP A 128 10.41 -2.69 14.22
C ASP A 128 9.93 -1.38 13.55
N ASN A 129 8.78 -0.83 13.98
CA ASN A 129 8.30 0.45 13.45
C ASN A 129 9.25 1.61 13.77
N ILE A 130 9.78 1.68 14.99
CA ILE A 130 10.79 2.69 15.34
C ILE A 130 12.05 2.49 14.47
N ALA A 131 12.54 1.25 14.33
CA ALA A 131 13.72 0.95 13.53
C ALA A 131 13.54 1.32 12.04
N ARG A 132 12.31 1.27 11.53
CA ARG A 132 11.97 1.57 10.14
C ARG A 132 11.32 2.94 9.95
N ASN A 133 11.41 3.83 10.93
CA ASN A 133 10.79 5.16 10.89
C ASN A 133 9.29 5.12 10.48
N PHE A 134 8.57 4.06 10.86
CA PHE A 134 7.17 3.84 10.50
C PHE A 134 6.91 3.87 8.98
N GLY A 135 7.91 3.47 8.17
CA GLY A 135 7.83 3.51 6.71
C GLY A 135 8.03 4.92 6.11
N MET A 136 8.46 5.90 6.91
CA MET A 136 8.81 7.24 6.43
C MET A 136 10.27 7.27 5.98
N ALA A 137 10.48 7.26 4.66
CA ALA A 137 11.82 7.31 4.09
C ALA A 137 12.49 8.67 4.31
N SER A 138 13.76 8.62 4.69
CA SER A 138 14.69 9.74 4.66
C SER A 138 15.17 10.01 3.22
N PRO A 139 15.94 11.08 2.97
CA PRO A 139 16.52 11.35 1.65
C PRO A 139 17.39 10.20 1.14
N GLY A 140 18.08 9.48 2.03
CA GLY A 140 18.89 8.31 1.68
C GLY A 140 18.05 7.15 1.12
N GLY A 141 16.81 6.98 1.62
CA GLY A 141 15.85 6.03 1.08
C GLY A 141 15.52 6.33 -0.38
N TYR A 142 15.10 7.55 -0.71
CA TYR A 142 14.80 7.93 -2.09
C TYR A 142 16.01 7.79 -3.02
N ARG A 143 17.21 8.13 -2.56
CA ARG A 143 18.46 7.94 -3.32
C ARG A 143 18.80 6.47 -3.54
N LYS A 144 18.53 5.60 -2.56
CA LYS A 144 18.60 4.13 -2.72
C LYS A 144 17.58 3.65 -3.75
N ALA A 145 16.32 4.09 -3.68
CA ALA A 145 15.28 3.76 -4.66
C ALA A 145 15.74 4.07 -6.08
N ILE A 146 16.19 5.30 -6.36
CA ILE A 146 16.55 5.67 -7.74
C ILE A 146 17.80 4.93 -8.24
N ARG A 147 18.76 4.62 -7.36
CA ARG A 147 19.89 3.75 -7.70
C ARG A 147 19.42 2.36 -8.17
N LEU A 148 18.45 1.78 -7.47
CA LEU A 148 17.89 0.47 -7.84
C LEU A 148 17.07 0.53 -9.14
N MET A 149 16.30 1.59 -9.32
CA MET A 149 15.54 1.81 -10.57
C MET A 149 16.47 2.04 -11.77
N ASP A 150 17.58 2.77 -11.60
CA ASP A 150 18.57 2.96 -12.65
C ASP A 150 19.28 1.66 -13.01
N HIS A 151 19.58 0.82 -12.02
CA HIS A 151 20.05 -0.55 -12.23
C HIS A 151 19.04 -1.36 -13.05
N ALA A 152 17.76 -1.31 -12.69
CA ALA A 152 16.70 -1.98 -13.45
C ALA A 152 16.68 -1.53 -14.91
N ASN A 153 16.70 -0.21 -15.13
CA ASN A 153 16.69 0.37 -16.47
C ASN A 153 17.91 -0.03 -17.30
N ARG A 154 19.10 -0.06 -16.70
CA ARG A 154 20.35 -0.45 -17.37
C ARG A 154 20.34 -1.89 -17.86
N PHE A 155 19.69 -2.79 -17.12
CA PHE A 155 19.64 -4.23 -17.43
C PHE A 155 18.31 -4.66 -18.04
N GLY A 156 17.44 -3.72 -18.42
CA GLY A 156 16.17 -4.04 -19.06
C GLY A 156 15.15 -4.74 -18.15
N MET A 157 15.30 -4.62 -16.83
CA MET A 157 14.40 -5.24 -15.85
C MET A 157 13.20 -4.33 -15.55
N PRO A 158 11.95 -4.85 -15.57
CA PRO A 158 10.80 -4.11 -15.07
C PRO A 158 10.95 -3.69 -13.61
N ILE A 159 10.33 -2.57 -13.25
CA ILE A 159 10.34 -2.00 -11.90
C ILE A 159 8.94 -2.14 -11.31
N LEU A 160 8.84 -2.76 -10.13
CA LEU A 160 7.62 -2.86 -9.35
C LEU A 160 7.80 -2.09 -8.04
N THR A 161 6.98 -1.07 -7.79
CA THR A 161 7.05 -0.27 -6.57
C THR A 161 5.86 -0.51 -5.65
N PHE A 162 6.13 -0.56 -4.34
CA PHE A 162 5.11 -0.76 -3.29
C PHE A 162 5.05 0.46 -2.37
N ILE A 163 3.91 1.15 -2.41
CA ILE A 163 3.68 2.41 -1.72
C ILE A 163 2.91 2.14 -0.42
N ASP A 164 3.56 2.40 0.71
CA ASP A 164 2.98 2.26 2.06
C ASP A 164 3.70 3.16 3.06
N THR A 165 3.41 4.46 2.99
CA THR A 165 4.04 5.49 3.82
C THR A 165 3.04 6.55 4.24
N PRO A 166 3.09 7.05 5.49
CA PRO A 166 2.34 8.24 5.87
C PRO A 166 2.97 9.52 5.27
N GLY A 167 4.22 9.47 4.79
CA GLY A 167 4.93 10.58 4.16
C GLY A 167 6.45 10.42 4.25
N ALA A 168 7.19 11.37 3.67
CA ALA A 168 8.64 11.44 3.86
C ALA A 168 8.97 11.84 5.31
N LEU A 169 10.11 11.40 5.83
CA LEU A 169 10.52 11.62 7.21
C LEU A 169 10.71 13.13 7.52
N PRO A 170 9.86 13.76 8.35
CA PRO A 170 9.87 15.22 8.55
C PRO A 170 10.79 15.62 9.71
N THR A 171 12.11 15.43 9.55
CA THR A 171 13.10 15.77 10.59
C THR A 171 14.08 16.84 10.09
N ALA A 172 14.67 17.60 11.02
CA ALA A 172 15.69 18.61 10.69
C ALA A 172 16.89 17.99 9.95
N GLU A 173 17.28 16.76 10.30
CA GLU A 173 18.34 16.04 9.59
C GLU A 173 17.95 15.66 8.16
N ALA A 174 16.69 15.23 7.94
CA ALA A 174 16.18 14.94 6.60
C ALA A 174 16.16 16.19 5.72
N GLU A 175 15.74 17.34 6.27
CA GLU A 175 15.78 18.62 5.57
C GLU A 175 17.23 19.04 5.23
N TYR A 176 18.14 18.98 6.21
CA TYR A 176 19.56 19.27 5.99
C TYR A 176 20.19 18.38 4.91
N LYS A 177 19.79 17.11 4.84
CA LYS A 177 20.24 16.15 3.83
C LYS A 177 19.50 16.25 2.49
N GLY A 178 18.54 17.17 2.35
CA GLY A 178 17.84 17.47 1.10
C GLY A 178 16.68 16.52 0.78
N ALA A 179 15.68 16.43 1.65
CA ALA A 179 14.45 15.64 1.41
C ALA A 179 13.72 16.07 0.13
N GLY A 180 13.49 17.37 -0.03
CA GLY A 180 12.85 17.92 -1.24
C GLY A 180 13.64 17.62 -2.52
N GLU A 181 14.98 17.73 -2.47
CA GLU A 181 15.84 17.39 -3.61
C GLU A 181 15.75 15.91 -3.96
N ALA A 182 15.86 15.02 -2.98
CA ALA A 182 15.87 13.58 -3.23
C ALA A 182 14.55 13.11 -3.87
N ILE A 183 13.41 13.62 -3.39
CA ILE A 183 12.11 13.34 -3.99
C ILE A 183 12.03 13.94 -5.39
N ALA A 184 12.34 15.22 -5.57
CA ALA A 184 12.26 15.88 -6.87
C ALA A 184 13.16 15.23 -7.94
N TYR A 185 14.36 14.80 -7.54
CA TYR A 185 15.28 14.04 -8.39
C TYR A 185 14.65 12.73 -8.83
N ASN A 186 14.07 11.95 -7.90
CA ASN A 186 13.38 10.72 -8.25
C ASN A 186 12.23 10.97 -9.25
N LEU A 187 11.37 11.97 -9.01
CA LEU A 187 10.27 12.29 -9.91
C LEU A 187 10.78 12.54 -11.33
N ARG A 188 11.82 13.37 -11.47
CA ARG A 188 12.43 13.70 -12.77
C ARG A 188 13.00 12.46 -13.45
N GLU A 189 13.78 11.66 -12.73
CA GLU A 189 14.46 10.49 -13.30
C GLU A 189 13.49 9.36 -13.64
N MET A 190 12.40 9.18 -12.89
CA MET A 190 11.42 8.14 -13.20
C MET A 190 10.74 8.36 -14.56
N PHE A 191 10.66 9.58 -15.09
CA PHE A 191 10.15 9.83 -16.45
C PHE A 191 11.09 9.37 -17.57
N ARG A 192 12.40 9.23 -17.32
CA ARG A 192 13.39 8.87 -18.36
C ARG A 192 13.55 7.38 -18.58
N PHE A 193 13.09 6.53 -17.66
CA PHE A 193 13.29 5.08 -17.76
C PHE A 193 12.49 4.46 -18.91
N GLU A 194 13.11 3.52 -19.61
CA GLU A 194 12.60 2.85 -20.80
C GLU A 194 11.97 1.48 -20.48
N VAL A 195 12.23 0.96 -19.27
CA VAL A 195 11.59 -0.26 -18.74
C VAL A 195 10.18 0.01 -18.22
N PRO A 196 9.29 -1.01 -18.15
CA PRO A 196 7.99 -0.90 -17.51
C PRO A 196 8.13 -0.55 -16.03
N ILE A 197 7.32 0.39 -15.55
CA ILE A 197 7.21 0.75 -14.13
C ILE A 197 5.75 0.59 -13.70
N ILE A 198 5.53 -0.25 -12.71
CA ILE A 198 4.22 -0.49 -12.13
C ILE A 198 4.27 -0.12 -10.64
N CYS A 199 3.49 0.90 -10.27
CA CYS A 199 3.39 1.38 -8.90
C CYS A 199 2.13 0.81 -8.25
N THR A 200 2.22 0.29 -7.04
CA THR A 200 1.07 -0.23 -6.29
C THR A 200 0.99 0.42 -4.93
N VAL A 201 -0.12 1.09 -4.61
CA VAL A 201 -0.42 1.52 -3.24
C VAL A 201 -0.98 0.33 -2.48
N ILE A 202 -0.18 -0.18 -1.54
CA ILE A 202 -0.53 -1.37 -0.74
C ILE A 202 -1.05 -1.02 0.65
N GLY A 203 -0.85 0.22 1.11
CA GLY A 203 -1.40 0.73 2.36
C GLY A 203 -1.66 2.23 2.27
N GLU A 204 -0.77 3.05 2.84
CA GLU A 204 -0.89 4.50 2.75
C GLU A 204 -0.04 5.11 1.62
N GLY A 205 -0.63 5.99 0.83
CA GLY A 205 0.05 6.84 -0.15
C GLY A 205 0.16 8.27 0.37
N GLY A 206 1.12 8.53 1.26
CA GLY A 206 1.33 9.84 1.86
C GLY A 206 2.14 10.82 1.01
N SER A 207 1.46 11.79 0.41
CA SER A 207 2.02 13.02 -0.18
C SER A 207 3.19 12.78 -1.16
N GLY A 208 4.15 13.72 -1.21
CA GLY A 208 5.37 13.62 -2.00
C GLY A 208 6.25 12.43 -1.60
N GLY A 209 6.12 11.93 -0.36
CA GLY A 209 6.85 10.76 0.10
C GLY A 209 6.47 9.49 -0.67
N ALA A 210 5.17 9.28 -0.87
CA ALA A 210 4.65 8.23 -1.73
C ALA A 210 5.00 8.47 -3.21
N LEU A 211 4.84 9.71 -3.68
CA LEU A 211 5.09 10.08 -5.07
C LEU A 211 6.56 9.89 -5.47
N GLY A 212 7.50 9.99 -4.53
CA GLY A 212 8.94 9.79 -4.75
C GLY A 212 9.34 8.40 -5.27
N ILE A 213 8.43 7.42 -5.26
CA ILE A 213 8.55 6.14 -5.98
C ILE A 213 7.27 5.79 -6.76
N GLY A 214 6.41 6.78 -7.01
CA GLY A 214 5.06 6.62 -7.56
C GLY A 214 4.88 7.04 -9.02
N VAL A 215 5.94 7.47 -9.70
CA VAL A 215 5.88 7.84 -11.13
C VAL A 215 6.06 6.60 -12.01
N GLY A 216 4.96 6.01 -12.47
CA GLY A 216 4.99 4.80 -13.29
C GLY A 216 3.98 4.77 -14.43
N ASP A 217 4.12 3.77 -15.29
CA ASP A 217 3.24 3.52 -16.44
C ASP A 217 1.84 3.11 -15.96
N ARG A 218 1.79 2.36 -14.85
CA ARG A 218 0.56 1.94 -14.19
C ARG A 218 0.59 2.30 -12.70
N LEU A 219 -0.54 2.76 -12.18
CA LEU A 219 -0.81 2.93 -10.76
C LEU A 219 -1.96 2.00 -10.37
N LEU A 220 -1.64 1.04 -9.52
CA LEU A 220 -2.58 0.12 -8.88
C LEU A 220 -2.77 0.53 -7.43
N MET A 221 -3.89 0.13 -6.86
CA MET A 221 -4.20 0.42 -5.47
C MET A 221 -5.18 -0.60 -4.93
N PHE A 222 -4.88 -1.17 -3.77
CA PHE A 222 -5.86 -2.00 -3.07
C PHE A 222 -7.05 -1.16 -2.61
N GLU A 223 -8.25 -1.74 -2.61
CA GLU A 223 -9.51 -1.02 -2.45
C GLU A 223 -9.69 -0.31 -1.09
N HIS A 224 -8.97 -0.75 -0.05
CA HIS A 224 -8.94 -0.10 1.27
C HIS A 224 -7.63 0.64 1.54
N SER A 225 -6.71 0.71 0.57
CA SER A 225 -5.59 1.66 0.63
C SER A 225 -6.08 3.09 0.45
N VAL A 226 -5.21 4.06 0.78
CA VAL A 226 -5.49 5.50 0.59
C VAL A 226 -4.35 6.19 -0.14
N TYR A 227 -4.63 7.25 -0.91
CA TYR A 227 -3.59 8.10 -1.51
C TYR A 227 -4.02 9.56 -1.37
N THR A 228 -3.17 10.39 -0.76
CA THR A 228 -3.54 11.76 -0.40
C THR A 228 -2.35 12.72 -0.46
N VAL A 229 -2.62 14.00 -0.79
CA VAL A 229 -1.61 15.07 -0.77
C VAL A 229 -1.18 15.45 0.65
N ALA A 230 -2.03 15.24 1.65
CA ALA A 230 -1.76 15.50 3.06
C ALA A 230 -2.57 14.52 3.93
N THR A 231 -2.06 14.20 5.12
CA THR A 231 -2.83 13.40 6.08
C THR A 231 -4.15 14.10 6.43
N PRO A 232 -5.28 13.39 6.57
CA PRO A 232 -6.54 14.01 6.95
C PRO A 232 -6.46 14.81 8.25
N GLU A 233 -5.64 14.39 9.21
CA GLU A 233 -5.40 15.10 10.46
C GLU A 233 -4.76 16.48 10.24
N ALA A 234 -3.69 16.55 9.44
CA ALA A 234 -3.04 17.82 9.08
C ALA A 234 -3.98 18.74 8.27
N CYS A 235 -4.74 18.18 7.33
CA CYS A 235 -5.74 18.93 6.56
C CYS A 235 -6.83 19.52 7.47
N ALA A 236 -7.33 18.73 8.43
CA ALA A 236 -8.32 19.15 9.41
C ALA A 236 -7.79 20.28 10.32
N ALA A 237 -6.56 20.14 10.81
CA ALA A 237 -5.90 21.15 11.64
C ALA A 237 -5.70 22.49 10.91
N ILE A 238 -5.48 22.48 9.59
CA ILE A 238 -5.27 23.71 8.81
C ILE A 238 -6.61 24.35 8.40
N LEU A 239 -7.47 23.58 7.72
CA LEU A 239 -8.68 24.13 7.10
C LEU A 239 -9.83 24.32 8.09
N TRP A 240 -9.93 23.45 9.10
CA TRP A 240 -10.97 23.53 10.11
C TRP A 240 -10.47 23.96 11.49
N LYS A 241 -9.16 24.17 11.66
CA LYS A 241 -8.52 24.50 12.95
C LYS A 241 -8.81 23.47 14.06
N ASP A 242 -9.09 22.23 13.66
CA ASP A 242 -9.51 21.15 14.56
C ASP A 242 -9.13 19.78 13.98
N ALA A 243 -8.14 19.13 14.58
CA ALA A 243 -7.67 17.81 14.14
C ALA A 243 -8.72 16.70 14.33
N ALA A 244 -9.70 16.89 15.23
CA ALA A 244 -10.78 15.92 15.43
C ALA A 244 -11.69 15.80 14.21
N LYS A 245 -11.63 16.76 13.28
CA LYS A 245 -12.36 16.73 12.00
C LYS A 245 -11.65 15.95 10.89
N ALA A 246 -10.68 15.10 11.23
CA ALA A 246 -9.97 14.24 10.26
C ALA A 246 -10.92 13.41 9.38
N SER A 247 -12.01 12.87 9.92
CA SER A 247 -13.00 12.11 9.14
C SER A 247 -13.68 12.98 8.07
N GLN A 248 -14.01 14.24 8.40
CA GLN A 248 -14.56 15.20 7.45
C GLN A 248 -13.53 15.56 6.38
N ALA A 249 -12.27 15.78 6.76
CA ALA A 249 -11.19 16.06 5.84
C ALA A 249 -10.92 14.88 4.88
N ALA A 250 -10.97 13.63 5.37
CA ALA A 250 -10.78 12.43 4.54
C ALA A 250 -11.80 12.33 3.40
N VAL A 251 -13.07 12.66 3.68
CA VAL A 251 -14.13 12.73 2.67
C VAL A 251 -13.87 13.86 1.67
N ALA A 252 -13.54 15.05 2.17
CA ALA A 252 -13.30 16.22 1.31
C ALA A 252 -12.10 16.05 0.38
N LEU A 253 -11.05 15.38 0.86
CA LEU A 253 -9.82 15.10 0.11
C LEU A 253 -9.98 13.99 -0.94
N LYS A 254 -11.06 13.20 -0.89
CA LYS A 254 -11.32 12.12 -1.86
C LYS A 254 -10.17 11.11 -1.97
N ILE A 255 -9.77 10.55 -0.83
CA ILE A 255 -8.52 9.77 -0.68
C ILE A 255 -8.63 8.28 -1.09
N THR A 256 -9.83 7.79 -1.41
CA THR A 256 -10.07 6.35 -1.59
C THR A 256 -9.72 5.88 -3.01
N ALA A 257 -9.50 4.57 -3.18
CA ALA A 257 -9.23 3.98 -4.50
C ALA A 257 -10.34 4.30 -5.53
N SER A 258 -11.61 4.24 -5.11
CA SER A 258 -12.76 4.58 -5.95
C SER A 258 -12.78 6.05 -6.35
N ASP A 259 -12.47 6.95 -5.42
CA ASP A 259 -12.36 8.38 -5.71
C ASP A 259 -11.29 8.67 -6.77
N LEU A 260 -10.09 8.11 -6.57
CA LEU A 260 -8.94 8.33 -7.44
C LEU A 260 -9.14 7.69 -8.82
N LYS A 261 -9.91 6.59 -8.90
CA LYS A 261 -10.35 5.99 -10.15
C LYS A 261 -11.29 6.93 -10.90
N ASN A 262 -12.26 7.53 -10.21
CA ASN A 262 -13.20 8.49 -10.80
C ASN A 262 -12.51 9.79 -11.24
N LEU A 263 -11.43 10.19 -10.56
CA LEU A 263 -10.60 11.34 -10.93
C LEU A 263 -9.62 11.03 -12.09
N GLY A 264 -9.57 9.79 -12.58
CA GLY A 264 -8.65 9.38 -13.65
C GLY A 264 -7.18 9.29 -13.23
N ILE A 265 -6.90 9.26 -11.92
CA ILE A 265 -5.53 9.13 -11.37
C ILE A 265 -5.12 7.67 -11.30
N LEU A 266 -6.04 6.78 -10.93
CA LEU A 266 -5.80 5.36 -10.70
C LEU A 266 -6.11 4.50 -11.93
N ASP A 267 -5.20 3.61 -12.32
CA ASP A 267 -5.39 2.71 -13.47
C ASP A 267 -6.20 1.47 -13.10
N GLN A 268 -5.98 0.88 -11.92
CA GLN A 268 -6.67 -0.34 -11.50
C GLN A 268 -6.86 -0.39 -9.99
N ILE A 269 -8.08 -0.73 -9.57
CA ILE A 269 -8.40 -1.07 -8.19
C ILE A 269 -8.17 -2.57 -8.02
N LEU A 270 -7.43 -2.95 -6.98
CA LEU A 270 -7.25 -4.34 -6.58
C LEU A 270 -8.27 -4.65 -5.46
N PRO A 271 -9.16 -5.63 -5.63
CA PRO A 271 -10.01 -6.05 -4.52
C PRO A 271 -9.15 -6.60 -3.38
N GLU A 272 -9.64 -6.47 -2.16
CA GLU A 272 -9.08 -7.12 -0.99
C GLU A 272 -9.93 -8.36 -0.64
N PRO A 273 -9.36 -9.35 0.06
CA PRO A 273 -10.14 -10.43 0.65
C PRO A 273 -11.24 -9.90 1.58
N ASN A 274 -12.28 -10.70 1.82
CA ASN A 274 -13.30 -10.37 2.80
C ASN A 274 -12.65 -10.14 4.19
N GLY A 275 -12.80 -8.94 4.74
CA GLY A 275 -12.10 -8.53 5.97
C GLY A 275 -10.84 -7.68 5.71
N GLY A 276 -10.48 -7.41 4.47
CA GLY A 276 -9.29 -6.65 4.08
C GLY A 276 -8.03 -7.52 3.95
N ALA A 277 -6.94 -6.96 3.43
CA ALA A 277 -5.71 -7.67 3.11
C ALA A 277 -5.02 -8.35 4.32
N HIS A 278 -5.35 -7.91 5.53
CA HIS A 278 -4.80 -8.49 6.76
C HIS A 278 -5.55 -9.74 7.22
N SER A 279 -6.78 -9.98 6.74
CA SER A 279 -7.54 -11.19 7.07
C SER A 279 -7.05 -12.41 6.27
N ASP A 280 -6.65 -12.20 5.02
CA ASP A 280 -6.03 -13.21 4.16
C ASP A 280 -4.84 -12.62 3.35
N PRO A 281 -3.65 -12.51 3.97
CA PRO A 281 -2.46 -11.97 3.30
C PRO A 281 -2.06 -12.73 2.04
N LEU A 282 -2.25 -14.06 1.99
CA LEU A 282 -1.88 -14.89 0.84
C LEU A 282 -2.87 -14.72 -0.32
N GLY A 283 -4.16 -14.58 -0.03
CA GLY A 283 -5.17 -14.21 -1.01
C GLY A 283 -4.89 -12.82 -1.61
N ALA A 284 -4.58 -11.83 -0.76
CA ALA A 284 -4.18 -10.50 -1.21
C ALA A 284 -2.92 -10.54 -2.08
N ALA A 285 -1.91 -11.34 -1.71
CA ALA A 285 -0.70 -11.51 -2.51
C ALA A 285 -0.98 -12.17 -3.86
N THR A 286 -1.91 -13.13 -3.93
CA THR A 286 -2.35 -13.75 -5.18
C THR A 286 -3.01 -12.74 -6.11
N ILE A 287 -3.90 -11.89 -5.58
CA ILE A 287 -4.56 -10.81 -6.33
C ILE A 287 -3.52 -9.84 -6.89
N LEU A 288 -2.56 -9.42 -6.06
CA LEU A 288 -1.48 -8.53 -6.46
C LEU A 288 -0.60 -9.17 -7.55
N LYS A 289 -0.17 -10.43 -7.36
CA LYS A 289 0.66 -11.17 -8.32
C LYS A 289 -0.01 -11.22 -9.69
N GLN A 290 -1.29 -11.57 -9.74
CA GLN A 290 -2.04 -11.67 -10.98
C GLN A 290 -2.13 -10.31 -11.69
N ALA A 291 -2.48 -9.25 -10.97
CA ALA A 291 -2.57 -7.91 -11.56
C ALA A 291 -1.23 -7.38 -12.07
N LEU A 292 -0.13 -7.67 -11.36
CA LEU A 292 1.23 -7.30 -11.81
C LEU A 292 1.61 -8.04 -13.08
N ILE A 293 1.31 -9.34 -13.20
CA ILE A 293 1.55 -10.13 -14.42
C ILE A 293 0.80 -9.53 -15.61
N GLU A 294 -0.51 -9.30 -15.46
CA GLU A 294 -1.37 -8.75 -16.52
C GLU A 294 -0.88 -7.37 -16.99
N ASN A 295 -0.52 -6.48 -16.06
CA ASN A 295 -0.01 -5.16 -16.41
C ASN A 295 1.38 -5.22 -17.06
N LEU A 296 2.25 -6.14 -16.61
CA LEU A 296 3.54 -6.34 -17.26
C LEU A 296 3.37 -6.87 -18.68
N GLU A 297 2.48 -7.83 -18.90
CA GLU A 297 2.16 -8.38 -20.23
C GLU A 297 1.59 -7.30 -21.15
N ALA A 298 0.69 -6.44 -20.64
CA ALA A 298 0.16 -5.32 -21.42
C ALA A 298 1.22 -4.27 -21.80
N LEU A 299 2.24 -4.07 -20.97
CA LEU A 299 3.32 -3.09 -21.21
C LEU A 299 4.51 -3.67 -21.99
N SER A 300 4.64 -4.99 -22.07
CA SER A 300 5.78 -5.67 -22.69
C SER A 300 5.91 -5.42 -24.21
N PRO A 301 4.82 -5.40 -25.02
CA PRO A 301 4.90 -5.14 -26.45
C PRO A 301 5.33 -3.72 -26.81
N MET A 302 5.23 -2.78 -25.88
CA MET A 302 5.60 -1.38 -26.12
C MET A 302 7.12 -1.22 -26.16
N SER A 303 7.62 -0.36 -27.04
CA SER A 303 9.01 0.10 -26.99
C SER A 303 9.25 1.02 -25.79
N GLY A 304 10.53 1.20 -25.42
CA GLY A 304 10.90 2.14 -24.36
C GLY A 304 10.47 3.59 -24.64
N GLN A 305 10.51 4.02 -25.90
CA GLN A 305 10.05 5.34 -26.31
C GLN A 305 8.53 5.50 -26.14
N GLU A 306 7.75 4.48 -26.53
CA GLU A 306 6.30 4.48 -26.35
C GLU A 306 5.91 4.50 -24.88
N ARG A 307 6.59 3.73 -24.02
CA ARG A 307 6.38 3.76 -22.56
C ARG A 307 6.65 5.15 -21.98
N ARG A 308 7.79 5.77 -22.30
CA ARG A 308 8.08 7.15 -21.85
C ARG A 308 7.03 8.15 -22.29
N LYS A 309 6.58 8.07 -23.55
CA LYS A 309 5.54 8.94 -24.09
C LYS A 309 4.20 8.72 -23.38
N MET A 310 3.80 7.47 -23.15
CA MET A 310 2.59 7.12 -22.39
C MET A 310 2.67 7.68 -20.97
N ARG A 311 3.78 7.45 -20.26
CA ARG A 311 4.01 7.96 -18.91
C ARG A 311 3.92 9.49 -18.87
N TYR A 312 4.62 10.18 -19.76
CA TYR A 312 4.55 11.64 -19.86
C TYR A 312 3.11 12.13 -20.07
N GLN A 313 2.37 11.54 -21.01
CA GLN A 313 0.99 11.92 -21.32
C GLN A 313 0.03 11.65 -20.16
N LYS A 314 0.18 10.52 -19.47
CA LYS A 314 -0.60 10.17 -18.28
C LYS A 314 -0.52 11.29 -17.24
N PHE A 315 0.69 11.69 -16.86
CA PHE A 315 0.87 12.74 -15.85
C PHE A 315 0.53 14.14 -16.37
N ARG A 316 0.78 14.44 -17.65
CA ARG A 316 0.52 15.78 -18.22
C ARG A 316 -0.97 16.11 -18.33
N ARG A 317 -1.85 15.10 -18.36
CA ARG A 317 -3.31 15.26 -18.40
C ARG A 317 -3.93 15.42 -17.01
N LEU A 318 -3.16 15.24 -15.93
CA LEU A 318 -3.68 15.40 -14.58
C LEU A 318 -3.86 16.89 -14.26
N GLY A 319 -5.06 17.22 -13.76
CA GLY A 319 -5.45 18.59 -13.41
C GLY A 319 -6.56 19.10 -14.33
N VAL A 320 -7.55 19.75 -13.72
CA VAL A 320 -8.66 20.40 -14.42
C VAL A 320 -8.61 21.88 -14.08
N PHE A 321 -8.57 22.73 -15.09
CA PHE A 321 -8.55 24.18 -14.96
C PHE A 321 -9.44 24.80 -16.04
N THR A 322 -9.97 25.97 -15.76
CA THR A 322 -10.68 26.80 -16.75
C THR A 322 -9.67 27.69 -17.45
N ASP A 323 -9.64 27.68 -18.78
CA ASP A 323 -8.88 28.68 -19.53
C ASP A 323 -9.48 30.07 -19.29
N LYS A 324 -8.60 31.08 -19.20
CA LYS A 324 -9.06 32.47 -19.26
C LYS A 324 -9.43 32.75 -20.72
N SER A 325 -10.73 32.69 -21.02
CA SER A 325 -11.30 33.29 -22.23
C SER A 325 -11.18 34.81 -22.23
#